data_AF-A0A4V2YSG1-F1
#
_entry.id   AF-A0A4V2YSG1-F1
#
_cell.length_a   1.000
_cell.length_b   1.000
_cell.length_c   1.000
_cell.angle_alpha   90.00
_cell.angle_beta   90.00
_cell.angle_gamma   90.00
#
_symmetry.space_group_name_H-M   'P 1'
#
loop_
_entity.id
_entity.type
_entity.pdbx_description
1 polymer ?
#
loop_
_entity_poly.entity_id
_entity_poly.type
_entity_poly.pdbx_seq_one_letter_code
_entity_poly.pdbx_strand_id
1 'polypeptide(L)'
;PTPALGGPSLLGSSRPVDNRPLERRPDVLVFTSPALADDLDVVGPVGADLFVRSDREHTDFVVRLCDVAPDGTSRNVCEGGLRLPAAGAKPVGTGGVLRVAVDLWPTGHRFRRGHRVRVHVTSGAHPKVAANPGTGAPLATTATRMVKAHQELFHDPDHPSAIILSV
;
A
#
# COMPACT_ATOMS: atom_id res chain seq x y z
N PRO A 1 -4.71 -8.59 -11.75
CA PRO A 1 -4.10 -7.60 -10.83
C PRO A 1 -4.75 -7.73 -9.45
N THR A 2 -4.08 -7.30 -8.38
CA THR A 2 -4.66 -7.25 -7.03
C THR A 2 -5.99 -6.46 -7.05
N PRO A 3 -7.10 -7.05 -6.58
CA PRO A 3 -8.39 -6.37 -6.59
C PRO A 3 -8.48 -5.33 -5.47
N ALA A 4 -9.12 -4.21 -5.74
CA ALA A 4 -9.55 -3.29 -4.69
C ALA A 4 -10.69 -3.92 -3.88
N LEU A 5 -10.64 -3.76 -2.55
CA LEU A 5 -11.64 -4.31 -1.65
C LEU A 5 -12.02 -3.29 -0.58
N GLY A 6 -13.20 -2.66 -0.70
CA GLY A 6 -13.63 -1.54 0.17
C GLY A 6 -12.70 -0.33 0.08
N GLY A 7 -12.77 0.59 1.05
CA GLY A 7 -12.07 1.88 1.02
C GLY A 7 -12.81 2.97 0.24
N PRO A 8 -12.32 4.21 0.25
CA PRO A 8 -12.95 5.32 -0.46
C PRO A 8 -13.08 4.98 -1.94
N SER A 9 -14.29 5.11 -2.49
CA SER A 9 -14.61 4.81 -3.89
C SER A 9 -15.65 5.80 -4.39
N LEU A 10 -15.44 6.32 -5.59
CA LEU A 10 -16.43 7.13 -6.30
C LEU A 10 -17.40 6.28 -7.13
N LEU A 11 -17.03 5.03 -7.41
CA LEU A 11 -17.72 4.16 -8.37
C LEU A 11 -18.48 3.01 -7.68
N GLY A 12 -18.71 3.07 -6.36
CA GLY A 12 -19.40 2.02 -5.64
C GLY A 12 -19.45 2.23 -4.13
N SER A 13 -19.65 1.14 -3.38
CA SER A 13 -19.71 1.17 -1.92
C SER A 13 -18.37 1.58 -1.32
N SER A 14 -18.40 2.59 -0.46
CA SER A 14 -17.27 3.03 0.38
C SER A 14 -17.29 2.40 1.77
N ARG A 15 -18.21 1.47 2.04
CA ARG A 15 -18.32 0.83 3.36
C ARG A 15 -17.02 0.10 3.71
N PRO A 16 -16.56 0.15 4.97
CA PRO A 16 -15.48 -0.70 5.44
C PRO A 16 -15.85 -2.17 5.24
N VAL A 17 -14.95 -2.92 4.64
CA VAL A 17 -15.11 -4.37 4.43
C VAL A 17 -13.96 -5.11 5.09
N ASP A 18 -14.17 -6.39 5.36
CA ASP A 18 -13.12 -7.25 5.85
C ASP A 18 -12.11 -7.59 4.75
N ASN A 19 -10.84 -7.25 5.00
CA ASN A 19 -9.74 -7.36 4.05
C ASN A 19 -9.00 -8.70 4.15
N ARG A 20 -9.36 -9.60 5.07
CA ARG A 20 -8.75 -10.94 5.15
C ARG A 20 -8.69 -11.71 3.83
N PRO A 21 -9.68 -11.61 2.90
CA PRO A 21 -9.55 -12.24 1.58
C PRO A 21 -8.40 -11.67 0.73
N LEU A 22 -8.14 -10.36 0.82
CA LEU A 22 -7.04 -9.69 0.14
C LEU A 22 -5.70 -10.10 0.74
N GLU A 23 -5.63 -10.15 2.08
CA GLU A 23 -4.43 -10.48 2.86
C GLU A 23 -3.89 -11.89 2.65
N ARG A 24 -4.71 -12.83 2.16
CA ARG A 24 -4.28 -14.20 1.85
C ARG A 24 -3.56 -14.33 0.51
N ARG A 25 -3.56 -13.28 -0.31
CA ARG A 25 -2.96 -13.34 -1.64
C ARG A 25 -1.43 -13.28 -1.54
N PRO A 26 -0.72 -14.01 -2.40
CA PRO A 26 0.74 -14.01 -2.39
C PRO A 26 1.36 -12.70 -2.91
N ASP A 27 0.58 -11.84 -3.57
CA ASP A 27 1.00 -10.52 -4.07
C ASP A 27 0.61 -9.37 -3.13
N VAL A 28 0.28 -9.69 -1.88
CA VAL A 28 -0.05 -8.73 -0.82
C VAL A 28 0.87 -8.96 0.37
N LEU A 29 1.85 -8.09 0.56
CA LEU A 29 2.70 -8.11 1.75
C LEU A 29 1.92 -7.52 2.92
N VAL A 30 1.88 -8.22 4.05
CA VAL A 30 1.09 -7.83 5.23
C VAL A 30 2.00 -7.71 6.45
N PHE A 31 2.06 -6.51 7.03
CA PHE A 31 2.80 -6.22 8.26
C PHE A 31 1.80 -5.86 9.35
N THR A 32 1.93 -6.45 10.53
CA THR A 32 0.97 -6.24 11.63
C THR A 32 1.71 -5.95 12.93
N SER A 33 1.30 -4.91 13.64
CA SER A 33 1.82 -4.61 14.97
C SER A 33 1.42 -5.68 16.00
N PRO A 34 2.07 -5.69 17.18
CA PRO A 34 1.47 -6.20 18.40
C PRO A 34 0.10 -5.57 18.68
N ALA A 35 -0.70 -6.20 19.54
CA ALA A 35 -1.92 -5.58 20.02
C ALA A 35 -1.57 -4.31 20.79
N LEU A 36 -2.29 -3.22 20.54
CA LEU A 36 -2.05 -1.94 21.17
C LEU A 36 -2.40 -2.01 22.67
N ALA A 37 -1.50 -1.50 23.51
CA ALA A 37 -1.71 -1.42 24.95
C ALA A 37 -2.73 -0.34 25.34
N ASP A 38 -2.83 0.71 24.52
CA ASP A 38 -3.71 1.87 24.69
C ASP A 38 -4.39 2.23 23.37
N ASP A 39 -5.36 3.14 23.42
CA ASP A 39 -5.95 3.71 22.21
C ASP A 39 -4.87 4.53 21.46
N LEU A 40 -4.87 4.43 20.13
CA LEU A 40 -3.99 5.19 19.23
C LEU A 40 -4.87 6.03 18.29
N ASP A 41 -4.80 7.34 18.46
CA ASP A 41 -5.44 8.29 17.55
C ASP A 41 -4.51 8.59 16.39
N VAL A 42 -5.03 8.50 15.17
CA VAL A 42 -4.35 8.93 13.95
C VAL A 42 -5.23 9.96 13.27
N VAL A 43 -4.84 11.23 13.35
CA VAL A 43 -5.61 12.36 12.84
C VAL A 43 -4.72 13.26 11.99
N GLY A 44 -4.91 13.20 10.67
CA GLY A 44 -4.18 14.03 9.72
C GLY A 44 -3.65 13.24 8.52
N PRO A 45 -2.64 13.78 7.82
CA PRO A 45 -1.96 13.11 6.72
C PRO A 45 -1.38 11.76 7.14
N VAL A 46 -1.36 10.81 6.19
CA VAL A 46 -0.71 9.51 6.36
C VAL A 46 0.19 9.30 5.15
N GLY A 47 1.38 8.74 5.37
CA GLY A 47 2.32 8.46 4.29
C GLY A 47 3.04 7.14 4.51
N ALA A 48 3.80 6.70 3.52
CA ALA A 48 4.75 5.61 3.67
C ALA A 48 6.07 5.97 2.97
N ASP A 49 7.17 5.74 3.67
CA ASP A 49 8.51 5.74 3.09
C ASP A 49 8.88 4.29 2.82
N LEU A 50 9.04 3.93 1.55
CA LEU A 50 9.34 2.55 1.14
C LEU A 50 10.70 2.48 0.44
N PHE A 51 11.44 1.42 0.72
CA PHE A 51 12.64 1.02 0.00
C PHE A 51 12.27 -0.19 -0.83
N VAL A 52 12.24 0.00 -2.16
CA VAL A 52 11.67 -0.97 -3.08
C VAL A 52 12.60 -1.27 -4.24
N ARG A 53 12.47 -2.47 -4.80
CA ARG A 53 13.10 -2.86 -6.07
C ARG A 53 12.08 -3.57 -6.94
N SER A 54 12.18 -3.34 -8.25
CA SER A 54 11.35 -3.96 -9.27
C SER A 54 12.23 -4.46 -10.40
N ASP A 55 11.90 -5.61 -10.99
CA ASP A 55 12.50 -6.09 -12.25
C ASP A 55 11.91 -5.40 -13.51
N ARG A 56 11.02 -4.42 -13.29
CA ARG A 56 10.45 -3.54 -14.31
C ARG A 56 10.60 -2.08 -13.90
N GLU A 57 10.91 -1.23 -14.87
CA GLU A 57 10.96 0.23 -14.69
C GLU A 57 9.59 0.83 -14.39
N HIS A 58 8.54 0.28 -15.01
CA HIS A 58 7.17 0.72 -14.83
C HIS A 58 6.41 -0.26 -13.93
N THR A 59 5.97 0.20 -12.76
CA THR A 59 5.15 -0.57 -11.83
C THR A 59 4.39 0.38 -10.90
N ASP A 60 3.51 -0.15 -10.07
CA ASP A 60 2.83 0.61 -9.02
C ASP A 60 3.20 0.05 -7.64
N PHE A 61 3.17 0.90 -6.62
CA PHE A 61 3.14 0.51 -5.22
C PHE A 61 1.89 1.10 -4.59
N VAL A 62 1.06 0.26 -4.01
CA VAL A 62 -0.15 0.63 -3.27
C VAL A 62 0.04 0.25 -1.82
N VAL A 63 -0.15 1.22 -0.94
CA VAL A 63 -0.06 1.06 0.51
C VAL A 63 -1.44 1.26 1.11
N ARG A 64 -1.83 0.35 2.00
CA ARG A 64 -3.11 0.41 2.70
C ARG A 64 -2.92 0.23 4.19
N LEU A 65 -3.51 1.14 4.95
CA LEU A 65 -3.61 1.06 6.40
C LEU A 65 -4.92 0.36 6.77
N CYS A 66 -4.85 -0.63 7.67
CA CYS A 66 -5.98 -1.38 8.19
C CYS A 66 -5.98 -1.42 9.71
N ASP A 67 -7.17 -1.43 10.29
CA ASP A 67 -7.44 -1.67 11.69
C ASP A 67 -7.91 -3.11 11.89
N VAL A 68 -7.16 -3.89 12.66
CA VAL A 68 -7.47 -5.29 12.96
C VAL A 68 -8.06 -5.40 14.35
N ALA A 69 -9.33 -5.79 14.42
CA ALA A 69 -10.04 -6.03 15.66
C ALA A 69 -9.55 -7.31 16.37
N PRO A 70 -9.84 -7.49 17.68
CA PRO A 70 -9.44 -8.68 18.44
C PRO A 70 -9.95 -10.01 17.87
N ASP A 71 -11.08 -9.99 17.15
CA ASP A 71 -11.64 -11.16 16.45
C ASP A 71 -10.92 -11.48 15.10
N GLY A 72 -9.90 -10.70 14.75
CA GLY A 72 -9.12 -10.81 13.53
C GLY A 72 -9.75 -10.11 12.32
N THR A 73 -10.91 -9.48 12.43
CA THR A 73 -11.51 -8.70 11.34
C THR A 73 -10.61 -7.53 10.98
N SER A 74 -10.19 -7.44 9.71
CA SER A 74 -9.28 -6.40 9.22
C SER A 74 -10.04 -5.39 8.36
N ARG A 75 -10.18 -4.15 8.81
CA ARG A 75 -10.92 -3.11 8.07
C ARG A 75 -9.97 -2.05 7.55
N ASN A 76 -10.13 -1.70 6.28
CA ASN A 76 -9.38 -0.59 5.69
C ASN A 76 -9.66 0.73 6.44
N VAL A 77 -8.61 1.54 6.63
CA VAL A 77 -8.69 2.89 7.18
C VAL A 77 -8.49 3.89 6.05
N CYS A 78 -7.30 3.92 5.46
CA CYS A 78 -6.97 4.72 4.28
C CYS A 78 -5.98 3.98 3.39
N GLU A 79 -5.80 4.46 2.18
CA GLU A 79 -4.87 3.89 1.20
C GLU A 79 -4.29 4.98 0.29
N GLY A 80 -3.22 4.63 -0.41
CA GLY A 80 -2.48 5.51 -1.29
C GLY A 80 -1.71 4.69 -2.31
N GLY A 81 -1.31 5.33 -3.40
CA GLY A 81 -0.59 4.64 -4.46
C GLY A 81 0.38 5.55 -5.19
N LEU A 82 1.49 4.97 -5.62
CA LEU A 82 2.52 5.62 -6.41
C LEU A 82 2.81 4.78 -7.65
N ARG A 83 2.88 5.44 -8.82
CA ARG A 83 3.32 4.81 -10.07
C ARG A 83 4.77 5.19 -10.35
N LEU A 84 5.58 4.21 -10.71
CA LEU A 84 6.95 4.40 -11.19
C LEU A 84 7.02 4.46 -12.73
N PRO A 85 7.97 5.26 -13.28
CA PRO A 85 8.90 6.15 -12.57
C PRO A 85 8.19 7.38 -11.97
N ALA A 86 8.69 7.88 -10.83
CA ALA A 86 8.15 9.05 -10.13
C ALA A 86 9.27 10.07 -9.84
N ALA A 87 8.97 11.36 -9.95
CA ALA A 87 9.96 12.44 -9.79
C ALA A 87 10.66 12.47 -8.42
N GLY A 88 10.00 11.97 -7.37
CA GLY A 88 10.54 11.90 -6.01
C GLY A 88 11.28 10.61 -5.67
N ALA A 89 11.31 9.63 -6.57
CA ALA A 89 12.00 8.36 -6.33
C ALA A 89 13.53 8.56 -6.34
N LYS A 90 14.21 8.09 -5.29
CA LYS A 90 15.66 8.29 -5.11
C LYS A 90 16.39 6.95 -5.10
N PRO A 91 17.39 6.72 -5.96
CA PRO A 91 18.26 5.55 -5.85
C PRO A 91 18.97 5.49 -4.50
N VAL A 92 19.09 4.29 -3.94
CA VAL A 92 19.81 3.99 -2.70
C VAL A 92 20.84 2.91 -2.99
N GLY A 93 22.12 3.23 -2.74
CA GLY A 93 23.23 2.34 -3.04
C GLY A 93 23.34 1.98 -4.53
N THR A 94 23.93 0.82 -4.83
CA THR A 94 24.17 0.34 -6.21
C THR A 94 23.27 -0.83 -6.61
N GLY A 95 22.40 -1.31 -5.71
CA GLY A 95 21.60 -2.53 -5.89
C GLY A 95 20.26 -2.35 -6.61
N GLY A 96 20.02 -1.19 -7.23
CA GLY A 96 18.75 -0.87 -7.90
C GLY A 96 17.57 -0.62 -6.95
N VAL A 97 17.84 -0.38 -5.67
CA VAL A 97 16.82 -0.03 -4.67
C VAL A 97 16.45 1.45 -4.84
N LEU A 98 15.15 1.75 -4.78
CA LEU A 98 14.61 3.10 -4.78
C LEU A 98 13.96 3.37 -3.42
N ARG A 99 14.29 4.52 -2.81
CA ARG A 99 13.46 5.12 -1.77
C ARG A 99 12.33 5.90 -2.44
N VAL A 100 11.10 5.56 -2.11
CA VAL A 100 9.88 6.20 -2.63
C VAL A 100 8.97 6.61 -1.49
N ALA A 101 8.37 7.79 -1.64
CA ALA A 101 7.32 8.26 -0.73
C ALA A 101 5.95 8.00 -1.36
N VAL A 102 5.05 7.38 -0.61
CA VAL A 102 3.66 7.13 -1.01
C VAL A 102 2.76 7.93 -0.11
N ASP A 103 2.06 8.91 -0.67
CA ASP A 103 1.03 9.66 0.05
C ASP A 103 -0.26 8.82 0.13
N LEU A 104 -0.77 8.63 1.34
CA LEU A 104 -2.08 8.04 1.59
C LEU A 104 -3.10 9.15 1.85
N TRP A 105 -4.38 8.84 1.63
CA TRP A 105 -5.44 9.77 2.03
C TRP A 105 -5.38 10.07 3.53
N PRO A 106 -5.56 11.33 3.96
CA PRO A 106 -5.61 11.68 5.36
C PRO A 106 -6.78 10.97 6.05
N THR A 107 -6.64 10.73 7.35
CA THR A 107 -7.66 10.03 8.14
C THR A 107 -7.85 10.65 9.50
N GLY A 108 -9.01 10.42 10.09
CA GLY A 108 -9.28 10.63 11.51
C GLY A 108 -9.81 9.32 12.06
N HIS A 109 -8.93 8.50 12.63
CA HIS A 109 -9.26 7.14 13.07
C HIS A 109 -8.63 6.84 14.43
N ARG A 110 -9.41 6.21 15.32
CA ARG A 110 -8.92 5.67 16.59
C ARG A 110 -8.77 4.16 16.47
N PHE A 111 -7.54 3.67 16.54
CA PHE A 111 -7.29 2.26 16.79
C PHE A 111 -7.46 2.02 18.28
N ARG A 112 -8.42 1.17 18.66
CA ARG A 112 -8.70 0.92 20.09
C ARG A 112 -7.64 0.04 20.72
N ARG A 113 -7.46 0.14 22.03
CA ARG A 113 -6.71 -0.85 22.83
C ARG A 113 -7.14 -2.27 22.45
N GLY A 114 -6.16 -3.16 22.29
CA GLY A 114 -6.35 -4.54 21.86
C GLY A 114 -6.48 -4.73 20.34
N HIS A 115 -6.71 -3.67 19.56
CA HIS A 115 -6.61 -3.72 18.11
C HIS A 115 -5.14 -3.74 17.66
N ARG A 116 -4.91 -3.94 16.36
CA ARG A 116 -3.59 -3.88 15.75
C ARG A 116 -3.61 -2.95 14.55
N VAL A 117 -2.49 -2.25 14.35
CA VAL A 117 -2.22 -1.51 13.12
C VAL A 117 -1.67 -2.50 12.10
N ARG A 118 -2.28 -2.55 10.92
CA ARG A 118 -1.84 -3.40 9.82
C ARG A 118 -1.57 -2.58 8.57
N VAL A 119 -0.50 -2.89 7.88
CA VAL A 119 -0.12 -2.27 6.61
C VAL A 119 -0.08 -3.35 5.54
N HIS A 120 -0.73 -3.08 4.40
CA HIS A 120 -0.55 -3.86 3.18
C HIS A 120 0.36 -3.09 2.22
N VAL A 121 1.27 -3.80 1.56
CA VAL A 121 2.02 -3.29 0.40
C VAL A 121 1.79 -4.22 -0.77
N THR A 122 1.32 -3.66 -1.88
CA THR A 122 0.96 -4.40 -3.09
C THR A 122 1.35 -3.58 -4.33
N SER A 123 1.17 -4.16 -5.53
CA SER A 123 1.35 -3.43 -6.80
C SER A 123 0.07 -3.30 -7.61
N GLY A 124 -1.09 -3.22 -6.94
CA GLY A 124 -2.34 -2.94 -7.61
C GLY A 124 -3.56 -2.83 -6.69
N ALA A 125 -4.60 -2.15 -7.19
CA ALA A 125 -5.90 -2.05 -6.53
C ALA A 125 -7.00 -1.86 -7.59
N HIS A 126 -7.12 -2.80 -8.53
CA HIS A 126 -8.06 -2.69 -9.65
C HIS A 126 -9.52 -2.95 -9.18
N PRO A 127 -10.54 -2.19 -9.62
CA PRO A 127 -10.51 -1.15 -10.65
C PRO A 127 -10.24 0.27 -10.14
N LYS A 128 -10.04 0.48 -8.83
CA LYS A 128 -9.79 1.83 -8.29
C LYS A 128 -8.55 2.48 -8.89
N VAL A 129 -7.50 1.70 -9.07
CA VAL A 129 -6.29 2.09 -9.79
C VAL A 129 -6.24 1.30 -11.09
N ALA A 130 -6.08 2.01 -12.21
CA ALA A 130 -5.88 1.37 -13.51
C ALA A 130 -4.59 0.55 -13.47
N ALA A 131 -4.67 -0.74 -13.79
CA ALA A 131 -3.54 -1.65 -13.59
C ALA A 131 -2.36 -1.25 -14.49
N ASN A 132 -1.17 -1.13 -13.92
CA ASN A 132 0.04 -0.83 -14.68
C ASN A 132 0.38 -1.98 -15.63
N PRO A 133 0.57 -1.75 -16.95
CA PRO A 133 0.90 -2.82 -17.88
C PRO A 133 2.34 -3.32 -17.70
N GLY A 134 3.19 -2.58 -16.99
CA GLY A 134 4.60 -2.91 -16.78
C GLY A 134 5.52 -2.59 -17.97
N THR A 135 4.99 -1.93 -19.00
CA THR A 135 5.70 -1.67 -20.28
C THR A 135 6.01 -0.20 -20.53
N GLY A 136 5.46 0.72 -19.72
CA GLY A 136 5.54 2.16 -19.96
C GLY A 136 4.60 2.68 -21.06
N ALA A 137 3.90 1.80 -21.78
CA ALA A 137 2.96 2.19 -22.82
C ALA A 137 1.78 2.99 -22.21
N PRO A 138 1.40 4.14 -22.81
CA PRO A 138 0.22 4.88 -22.41
C PRO A 138 -1.04 4.02 -22.31
N LEU A 139 -1.63 3.99 -21.11
CA LEU A 139 -2.78 3.16 -20.77
C LEU A 139 -3.97 3.29 -21.72
N ALA A 140 -4.28 4.52 -22.12
CA ALA A 140 -5.49 4.84 -22.88
C ALA A 140 -5.36 4.61 -24.39
N THR A 141 -4.15 4.36 -24.92
CA THR A 141 -3.92 4.36 -26.37
C THR A 141 -3.13 3.15 -26.87
N THR A 142 -1.98 2.85 -26.26
CA THR A 142 -1.00 1.93 -26.85
C THR A 142 -0.66 0.74 -25.96
N ALA A 143 -1.20 0.71 -24.72
CA ALA A 143 -1.09 -0.46 -23.86
C ALA A 143 -1.94 -1.62 -24.39
N THR A 144 -1.29 -2.58 -25.05
CA THR A 144 -1.94 -3.76 -25.66
C THR A 144 -1.64 -5.08 -24.95
N ARG A 145 -0.67 -5.08 -24.03
CA ARG A 145 -0.28 -6.26 -23.24
C ARG A 145 0.17 -5.87 -21.85
N MET A 146 0.06 -6.79 -20.91
CA MET A 146 0.59 -6.65 -19.56
C MET A 146 1.74 -7.62 -19.34
N VAL A 147 2.79 -7.18 -18.66
CA VAL A 147 3.92 -8.01 -18.27
C VAL A 147 3.97 -8.20 -16.76
N LYS A 148 4.39 -9.38 -16.34
CA LYS A 148 4.64 -9.65 -14.92
C LYS A 148 5.84 -8.83 -14.44
N ALA A 149 5.73 -8.34 -13.22
CA ALA A 149 6.81 -7.70 -12.48
C ALA A 149 7.01 -8.42 -11.13
N HIS A 150 8.27 -8.55 -10.72
CA HIS A 150 8.71 -9.03 -9.42
C HIS A 150 9.11 -7.83 -8.58
N GLN A 151 8.52 -7.75 -7.39
CA GLN A 151 8.61 -6.61 -6.50
C GLN A 151 9.25 -7.06 -5.19
N GLU A 152 10.16 -6.25 -4.68
CA GLU A 152 10.83 -6.47 -3.40
C GLU A 152 10.64 -5.22 -2.55
N LEU A 153 10.35 -5.44 -1.26
CA LEU A 153 10.26 -4.41 -0.24
C LEU A 153 11.31 -4.72 0.83
N PHE A 154 12.20 -3.77 1.07
CA PHE A 154 13.26 -3.87 2.07
C PHE A 154 12.79 -3.22 3.38
N HIS A 155 13.17 -3.79 4.52
CA HIS A 155 12.79 -3.28 5.85
C HIS A 155 13.88 -3.55 6.91
N ASP A 156 15.13 -3.71 6.47
CA ASP A 156 16.30 -3.87 7.33
C ASP A 156 16.81 -2.49 7.82
N PRO A 157 17.79 -2.42 8.75
CA PRO A 157 18.28 -1.16 9.30
C PRO A 157 18.84 -0.15 8.27
N ASP A 158 19.36 -0.62 7.14
CA ASP A 158 19.87 0.25 6.07
C ASP A 158 18.76 0.71 5.11
N HIS A 159 17.61 0.04 5.15
CA HIS A 159 16.43 0.29 4.32
C HIS A 159 15.14 0.31 5.17
N PRO A 160 15.00 1.27 6.10
CA PRO A 160 13.94 1.24 7.10
C PRO A 160 12.58 1.69 6.53
N SER A 161 11.95 0.86 5.70
CA SER A 161 10.59 1.13 5.21
C SER A 161 9.62 1.27 6.37
N ALA A 162 8.79 2.30 6.34
CA ALA A 162 7.89 2.64 7.43
C ALA A 162 6.58 3.28 6.94
N ILE A 163 5.51 3.04 7.70
CA ILE A 163 4.30 3.86 7.64
C ILE A 163 4.49 5.07 8.56
N ILE A 164 4.09 6.25 8.08
CA ILE A 164 4.17 7.52 8.81
C ILE A 164 2.74 7.90 9.22
N LEU A 165 2.51 7.97 10.54
CA LEU A 165 1.19 8.23 11.13
C LEU A 165 1.21 9.59 11.85
N SER A 166 0.14 10.37 11.69
CA SER A 166 -0.09 11.61 12.46
C SER A 166 -0.73 11.28 13.80
N VAL A 167 0.11 11.00 14.82
CA VAL A 167 -0.30 10.57 16.17
C VAL A 167 -0.36 11.71 17.18
#